data_AF-A0A538QEP8-F1
#
_entry.id   AF-A0A538QEP8-F1
#
_cell.length_a   1.000
_cell.length_b   1.000
_cell.length_c   1.000
_cell.angle_alpha   90.00
_cell.angle_beta   90.00
_cell.angle_gamma   90.00
#
_symmetry.space_group_name_H-M   'P 1'
#
loop_
_entity.id
_entity.type
_entity.pdbx_description
1 polymer ?
#
loop_
_entity_poly.entity_id
_entity_poly.type
_entity_poly.pdbx_seq_one_letter_code
_entity_poly.pdbx_strand_id
1 'polypeptide(L)'
;MQRFLWPIATLLAVTSCGDDGPVSAPFGLDKRPANPTCIAKQRPVLNTGVKLQQQWTGVTFNQPLYLTQAPGDSTQWYEVERQGKVRVFPTGATGNCSAWRFTPAGRTSARSICRTREPPGPVIRCRCVRRRCARS
;
A
#
# COMPACT_ATOMS: atom_id res chain seq x y z
N MET A 1 42.50 14.34 -74.17
CA MET A 1 43.54 14.55 -73.15
C MET A 1 42.83 14.80 -71.81
N GLN A 2 43.27 14.09 -70.77
CA GLN A 2 42.52 13.69 -69.58
C GLN A 2 42.04 14.81 -68.66
N ARG A 3 40.75 14.72 -68.31
CA ARG A 3 40.08 15.47 -67.23
C ARG A 3 40.39 14.75 -65.91
N PHE A 4 41.28 15.30 -65.09
CA PHE A 4 41.54 14.79 -63.74
C PHE A 4 40.54 15.40 -62.76
N LEU A 5 39.51 14.62 -62.45
CA LEU A 5 38.57 14.85 -61.35
C LEU A 5 39.29 14.57 -60.03
N TRP A 6 39.33 15.57 -59.16
CA TRP A 6 39.82 15.48 -57.79
C TRP A 6 38.92 14.58 -56.92
N PRO A 7 39.50 13.93 -55.89
CA PRO A 7 38.89 12.78 -55.24
C PRO A 7 37.79 13.15 -54.26
N ILE A 8 36.89 12.19 -54.14
CA ILE A 8 35.68 12.15 -53.33
C ILE A 8 35.97 12.45 -51.86
N ALA A 9 35.18 13.37 -51.33
CA ALA A 9 35.05 13.65 -49.91
C ALA A 9 34.34 12.49 -49.19
N THR A 10 34.77 12.24 -47.94
CA THR A 10 34.01 11.61 -46.84
C THR A 10 33.68 10.11 -46.98
N LEU A 11 33.73 9.27 -45.93
CA LEU A 11 33.12 9.39 -44.62
C LEU A 11 33.80 8.39 -43.65
N LEU A 12 33.93 8.78 -42.38
CA LEU A 12 34.39 7.97 -41.26
C LEU A 12 33.56 6.69 -41.07
N ALA A 13 34.23 5.56 -40.84
CA ALA A 13 33.66 4.41 -40.14
C ALA A 13 34.60 4.01 -39.00
N VAL A 14 34.31 4.54 -37.80
CA VAL A 14 34.89 4.03 -36.56
C VAL A 14 34.05 2.81 -36.17
N THR A 15 34.46 1.63 -36.61
CA THR A 15 33.93 0.36 -36.10
C THR A 15 34.59 0.07 -34.75
N SER A 16 34.06 0.66 -33.68
CA SER A 16 34.27 0.12 -32.34
C SER A 16 33.14 -0.86 -32.04
N CYS A 17 33.36 -2.14 -32.32
CA CYS A 17 32.74 -3.20 -31.54
C CYS A 17 33.86 -3.79 -30.68
N GLY A 18 33.77 -3.59 -29.37
CA GLY A 18 34.62 -4.30 -28.43
C GLY A 18 34.27 -5.77 -28.48
N ASP A 19 35.15 -6.55 -29.09
CA ASP A 19 35.16 -8.03 -29.07
C ASP A 19 35.83 -8.56 -27.79
N ASP A 20 35.58 -7.92 -26.65
CA ASP A 20 35.92 -8.54 -25.38
C ASP A 20 34.73 -9.40 -24.97
N GLY A 21 34.86 -10.71 -25.18
CA GLY A 21 33.95 -11.72 -24.63
C GLY A 21 33.77 -11.53 -23.12
N PRO A 22 32.76 -12.18 -22.51
CA PRO A 22 32.46 -12.00 -21.09
C PRO A 22 33.73 -12.21 -20.24
N VAL A 23 34.25 -11.12 -19.68
CA VAL A 23 35.38 -11.15 -18.75
C VAL A 23 34.89 -11.81 -17.46
N SER A 24 35.39 -13.01 -17.17
CA SER A 24 35.06 -13.71 -15.93
C SER A 24 35.62 -12.91 -14.75
N ALA A 25 34.74 -12.48 -13.84
CA ALA A 25 35.16 -11.74 -12.66
C ALA A 25 35.79 -12.70 -11.63
N PRO A 26 36.83 -12.29 -10.89
CA PRO A 26 37.47 -13.15 -9.88
C PRO A 26 36.55 -13.48 -8.69
N PHE A 27 35.40 -12.83 -8.59
CA PHE A 27 34.38 -13.07 -7.58
C PHE A 27 32.98 -12.92 -8.19
N GLY A 28 32.02 -13.65 -7.63
CA GLY A 28 30.64 -13.70 -8.12
C GLY A 28 30.38 -14.94 -8.98
N LEU A 29 29.10 -15.28 -9.15
CA LEU A 29 28.67 -16.39 -10.00
C LEU A 29 28.33 -15.83 -11.38
N ASP A 30 29.14 -16.17 -12.39
CA ASP A 30 28.90 -15.78 -13.79
C ASP A 30 27.54 -16.27 -14.33
N LYS A 31 27.02 -17.34 -13.73
CA LYS A 31 25.70 -17.89 -14.03
C LYS A 31 24.94 -18.15 -12.75
N ARG A 32 23.66 -17.77 -12.76
CA ARG A 32 22.72 -18.15 -11.71
C ARG A 32 22.65 -19.68 -11.61
N PRO A 33 22.93 -20.29 -10.45
CA PRO A 33 22.76 -21.73 -10.26
C PRO A 33 21.33 -22.15 -10.56
N ALA A 34 21.16 -23.31 -11.19
CA ALA A 34 19.84 -23.88 -11.41
C ALA A 34 19.17 -24.13 -10.05
N ASN A 35 17.91 -23.71 -9.92
CA ASN A 35 17.10 -24.00 -8.74
C ASN A 35 15.87 -24.83 -9.18
N PRO A 36 16.03 -26.16 -9.36
CA PRO A 36 14.94 -27.02 -9.79
C PRO A 36 13.88 -27.24 -8.70
N THR A 37 14.19 -26.92 -7.43
CA THR A 37 13.27 -27.14 -6.30
C THR A 37 12.37 -25.94 -6.02
N CYS A 38 12.74 -24.73 -6.45
CA CYS A 38 11.89 -23.53 -6.36
C CYS A 38 10.85 -23.51 -7.48
N ILE A 39 9.89 -24.43 -7.37
CA ILE A 39 8.75 -24.50 -8.27
C ILE A 39 7.75 -23.44 -7.83
N ALA A 40 7.49 -22.46 -8.70
CA ALA A 40 6.42 -21.51 -8.48
C ALA A 40 5.09 -22.27 -8.38
N LYS A 41 4.29 -21.96 -7.35
CA LYS A 41 2.95 -22.52 -7.22
C LYS A 41 2.12 -22.21 -8.47
N GLN A 42 1.18 -23.10 -8.79
CA GLN A 42 0.27 -22.87 -9.90
C GLN A 42 -0.40 -21.51 -9.79
N ARG A 43 -0.35 -20.73 -10.87
CA ARG A 43 -1.00 -19.43 -10.94
C ARG A 43 -2.50 -19.62 -10.70
N PRO A 44 -3.13 -18.81 -9.83
CA PRO A 44 -4.58 -18.80 -9.70
C PRO A 44 -5.27 -18.56 -11.05
N VAL A 45 -6.42 -19.20 -11.28
CA VAL A 45 -7.19 -19.04 -12.51
C VAL A 45 -7.72 -17.61 -12.58
N LEU A 46 -7.24 -16.82 -13.53
CA LEU A 46 -7.54 -15.38 -13.67
C LEU A 46 -9.00 -15.09 -14.08
N ASN A 47 -9.77 -16.11 -14.45
CA ASN A 47 -11.19 -16.02 -14.80
C ASN A 47 -12.13 -16.43 -13.64
N THR A 48 -11.59 -16.58 -12.44
CA THR A 48 -12.43 -16.64 -11.24
C THR A 48 -12.87 -15.22 -10.90
N GLY A 49 -14.17 -14.94 -11.05
CA GLY A 49 -14.71 -13.61 -10.74
C GLY A 49 -14.49 -13.27 -9.27
N VAL A 50 -13.52 -12.40 -8.98
CA VAL A 50 -13.31 -11.88 -7.62
C VAL A 50 -14.32 -10.78 -7.36
N LYS A 51 -15.12 -10.94 -6.30
CA LYS A 51 -16.04 -9.90 -5.84
C LYS A 51 -15.42 -9.19 -4.65
N LEU A 52 -15.34 -7.87 -4.73
CA LEU A 52 -15.02 -7.05 -3.58
C LEU A 52 -16.29 -6.88 -2.74
N GLN A 53 -16.18 -7.13 -1.44
CA GLN A 53 -17.23 -6.86 -0.48
C GLN A 53 -16.80 -5.68 0.38
N GLN A 54 -17.73 -4.76 0.60
CA GLN A 54 -17.50 -3.66 1.52
C GLN A 54 -17.53 -4.20 2.96
N GLN A 55 -16.36 -4.16 3.62
CA GLN A 55 -16.23 -4.65 4.99
C GLN A 55 -17.02 -3.83 6.01
N TRP A 56 -17.04 -2.51 5.86
CA TRP A 56 -17.74 -1.59 6.75
C TRP A 56 -18.75 -0.75 5.98
N THR A 57 -20.03 -1.08 6.12
CA THR A 57 -21.13 -0.41 5.39
C THR A 57 -21.45 0.99 5.91
N GLY A 58 -21.14 1.28 7.19
CA GLY A 58 -21.45 2.55 7.84
C GLY A 58 -20.24 3.47 8.08
N VAL A 59 -19.04 3.07 7.64
CA VAL A 59 -17.80 3.82 7.84
C VAL A 59 -17.38 4.47 6.51
N THR A 60 -17.18 5.78 6.54
CA THR A 60 -16.72 6.59 5.42
C THR A 60 -15.36 7.19 5.73
N PHE A 61 -14.45 7.05 4.77
CA PHE A 61 -13.10 7.58 4.82
C PHE A 61 -12.99 8.84 3.98
N ASN A 62 -12.14 9.79 4.40
CA ASN A 62 -11.88 11.00 3.64
C ASN A 62 -10.41 11.03 3.22
N GLN A 63 -10.16 10.65 1.96
CA GLN A 63 -8.82 10.56 1.38
C GLN A 63 -7.89 9.65 2.22
N PRO A 64 -8.26 8.36 2.40
CA PRO A 64 -7.44 7.41 3.15
C PRO A 64 -6.11 7.17 2.43
N LEU A 65 -5.03 7.16 3.19
CA LEU A 65 -3.68 6.85 2.71
C LEU A 65 -3.20 5.48 3.21
N TYR A 66 -3.62 5.09 4.42
CA TYR A 66 -3.14 3.88 5.05
C TYR A 66 -4.17 3.32 6.04
N LEU A 67 -4.21 1.99 6.17
CA LEU A 67 -5.09 1.28 7.08
C LEU A 67 -4.32 0.09 7.69
N THR A 68 -4.27 0.00 9.01
CA THR A 68 -3.55 -1.08 9.70
C THR A 68 -4.18 -1.46 11.03
N GLN A 69 -3.81 -2.62 11.56
CA GLN A 69 -4.06 -3.03 12.94
C GLN A 69 -2.75 -3.04 13.72
N ALA A 70 -2.84 -2.85 15.03
CA ALA A 70 -1.67 -3.02 15.88
C ALA A 70 -1.28 -4.52 15.90
N PRO A 71 0.02 -4.86 15.88
CA PRO A 71 0.45 -6.24 16.01
C PRO A 71 -0.05 -6.84 17.33
N GLY A 72 -0.74 -7.97 17.27
CA GLY A 72 -1.29 -8.66 18.45
C GLY A 72 -2.62 -8.10 18.98
N ASP A 73 -3.17 -7.03 18.39
CA ASP A 73 -4.48 -6.48 18.75
C ASP A 73 -5.38 -6.35 17.51
N SER A 74 -6.37 -7.24 17.41
CA SER A 74 -7.35 -7.27 16.33
C SER A 74 -8.65 -6.51 16.65
N THR A 75 -8.70 -5.78 17.76
CA THR A 75 -9.94 -5.11 18.22
C THR A 75 -10.22 -3.81 17.48
N GLN A 76 -9.18 -3.15 16.97
CA GLN A 76 -9.25 -1.81 16.40
C GLN A 76 -8.39 -1.66 15.14
N TRP A 77 -8.81 -0.72 14.31
CA TRP A 77 -8.15 -0.32 13.08
C TRP A 77 -7.69 1.13 13.18
N TYR A 78 -6.54 1.41 12.60
CA TYR A 78 -5.94 2.73 12.47
C TYR A 78 -5.97 3.13 11.00
N GLU A 79 -6.74 4.17 10.69
CA GLU A 79 -6.82 4.76 9.36
C GLU A 79 -6.13 6.13 9.35
N VAL A 80 -5.29 6.36 8.34
CA VAL A 80 -4.54 7.60 8.15
C VAL A 80 -5.17 8.36 6.99
N GLU A 81 -5.65 9.57 7.26
CA GLU A 81 -6.21 10.48 6.26
C GLU A 81 -5.12 11.45 5.76
N ARG A 82 -5.18 11.82 4.48
CA ARG A 82 -4.24 12.78 3.86
C ARG A 82 -4.14 14.13 4.58
N GLN A 83 -5.17 14.50 5.34
CA GLN A 83 -5.20 15.72 6.15
C GLN A 83 -4.31 15.65 7.42
N GLY A 84 -3.47 14.62 7.57
CA GLY A 84 -2.61 14.43 8.74
C GLY A 84 -3.40 13.98 9.97
N LYS A 85 -4.48 13.22 9.77
CA LYS A 85 -5.35 12.76 10.86
C LYS A 85 -5.29 11.24 10.91
N VAL A 86 -5.20 10.69 12.12
CA VAL A 86 -5.31 9.25 12.34
C VAL A 86 -6.61 8.98 13.09
N ARG A 87 -7.49 8.17 12.51
CA ARG A 87 -8.75 7.75 13.11
C ARG A 87 -8.64 6.32 13.59
N VAL A 88 -9.18 6.08 14.78
CA VAL A 88 -9.26 4.73 15.37
C VAL A 88 -10.71 4.31 15.48
N PHE A 89 -11.04 3.13 14.97
CA PHE A 89 -12.39 2.55 15.04
C PHE A 89 -12.33 1.04 15.29
N PRO A 90 -13.35 0.46 15.93
CA PRO A 90 -13.37 -0.98 16.24
C PRO A 90 -13.57 -1.83 14.98
N THR A 91 -13.09 -3.08 14.99
CA THR A 91 -13.22 -4.01 13.85
C THR A 91 -14.67 -4.24 13.42
N GLY A 92 -15.62 -4.21 14.36
CA GLY A 92 -17.06 -4.31 14.12
C GLY A 92 -17.78 -2.97 13.92
N ALA A 93 -17.09 -1.92 13.47
CA ALA A 93 -17.71 -0.59 13.32
C ALA A 93 -18.89 -0.60 12.34
N THR A 94 -20.07 -0.19 12.82
CA THR A 94 -21.31 -0.07 12.05
C THR A 94 -21.65 1.38 11.68
N GLY A 95 -20.77 2.32 11.98
CA GLY A 95 -20.99 3.75 11.77
C GLY A 95 -19.71 4.58 11.90
N ASN A 96 -19.78 5.84 11.50
CA ASN A 96 -18.68 6.81 11.46
C ASN A 96 -18.12 7.27 12.82
N CYS A 97 -18.43 6.57 13.89
CA CYS A 97 -17.93 6.94 15.20
C CYS A 97 -16.51 6.40 15.38
N SER A 98 -15.59 7.28 15.76
CA SER A 98 -14.22 6.92 16.12
C SER A 98 -14.09 6.86 17.65
N ALA A 99 -13.30 5.91 18.14
CA ALA A 99 -12.93 5.88 19.55
C ALA A 99 -12.02 7.06 19.88
N TRP A 100 -11.04 7.33 19.01
CA TRP A 100 -10.05 8.39 19.17
C TRP A 100 -9.62 8.96 17.81
N ARG A 101 -9.19 10.23 17.82
CA ARG A 101 -8.58 10.88 16.65
C ARG A 101 -7.28 11.56 17.05
N PHE A 102 -6.24 11.31 16.30
CA PHE A 102 -4.98 12.05 16.39
C PHE A 102 -4.98 13.11 15.29
N THR A 103 -4.67 14.34 15.67
CA THR A 103 -4.49 15.46 14.75
C THR A 103 -3.16 16.13 15.07
N PRO A 104 -2.61 16.97 14.18
CA PRO A 104 -1.38 17.70 14.47
C PRO A 104 -1.48 18.57 15.74
N ALA A 105 -2.69 18.99 16.11
CA ALA A 105 -2.98 19.72 17.35
C ALA A 105 -3.06 18.82 18.61
N GLY A 106 -2.68 17.55 18.50
CA GLY A 106 -2.69 16.57 19.59
C GLY A 106 -3.82 15.53 19.51
N ARG A 107 -3.91 14.70 20.55
CA ARG A 107 -4.97 13.69 20.69
C ARG A 107 -6.27 14.40 21.08
N THR A 108 -7.20 14.49 20.15
CA THR A 108 -8.56 14.92 20.47
C THR A 108 -9.38 13.66 20.75
N SER A 109 -9.76 13.46 22.01
CA SER A 109 -10.82 12.49 22.33
C SER A 109 -12.03 12.84 21.48
N ALA A 110 -12.46 11.94 20.59
CA ALA A 110 -13.73 12.11 19.93
C ALA A 110 -14.78 12.14 21.04
N ARG A 111 -15.46 13.28 21.18
CA ARG A 111 -16.52 13.51 22.18
C ARG A 111 -17.73 12.58 21.97
N SER A 112 -17.67 11.73 20.94
CA SER A 112 -18.55 10.62 20.58
C SER A 112 -17.87 9.27 20.81
N ILE A 113 -17.78 8.84 22.07
CA ILE A 113 -17.29 7.50 22.39
C ILE A 113 -18.34 6.48 21.92
N CYS A 114 -17.97 5.59 20.99
CA CYS A 114 -18.70 4.34 20.79
C CYS A 114 -18.51 3.45 22.01
N ARG A 115 -19.42 3.54 22.97
CA ARG A 115 -19.55 2.50 23.97
C ARG A 115 -20.36 1.36 23.38
N THR A 116 -19.79 0.17 23.38
CA THR A 116 -20.54 -1.08 23.40
C THR A 116 -21.45 -1.04 24.64
N ARG A 117 -22.74 -0.80 24.46
CA ARG A 117 -23.72 -1.32 25.42
C ARG A 117 -24.07 -2.69 24.89
N GLU A 118 -23.62 -3.73 25.58
CA GLU A 118 -24.05 -5.11 25.40
C GLU A 118 -25.59 -5.14 25.41
N PRO A 119 -26.27 -5.50 24.31
CA PRO A 119 -27.63 -6.00 24.37
C PRO A 119 -27.58 -7.54 24.37
N PRO A 120 -28.56 -8.24 24.95
CA PRO A 120 -28.69 -9.69 24.81
C PRO A 120 -29.15 -10.01 23.37
N GLY A 121 -28.27 -9.91 22.38
CA GLY A 121 -28.55 -10.18 20.98
C GLY A 121 -27.39 -9.81 20.05
N PRO A 122 -27.33 -10.37 18.82
CA PRO A 122 -26.15 -10.33 17.95
C PRO A 122 -25.88 -8.98 17.26
N VAL A 123 -26.56 -7.89 17.65
CA VAL A 123 -26.50 -6.61 16.94
C VAL A 123 -25.84 -5.54 17.81
N ILE A 124 -24.54 -5.33 17.62
CA ILE A 124 -23.79 -4.24 18.27
C ILE A 124 -24.22 -2.91 17.63
N ARG A 125 -25.18 -2.23 18.27
CA ARG A 125 -25.60 -0.87 17.88
C ARG A 125 -24.69 0.16 18.55
N CYS A 126 -23.89 0.84 17.74
CA CYS A 126 -23.09 1.99 18.18
C CYS A 126 -23.98 3.23 18.32
N ARG A 127 -24.35 3.60 19.57
CA ARG A 127 -25.07 4.86 19.83
C ARG A 127 -24.07 5.97 20.16
N CYS A 128 -24.11 7.05 19.40
CA CYS A 128 -23.28 8.23 19.64
C CYS A 128 -23.78 8.97 20.90
N VAL A 129 -23.20 8.68 22.06
CA VAL A 129 -23.55 9.34 23.33
C VAL A 129 -22.74 10.63 23.44
N ARG A 130 -23.37 11.79 23.18
CA ARG A 130 -22.77 13.11 23.47
C ARG A 130 -22.55 13.24 24.98
N ARG A 131 -21.35 12.97 25.49
CA ARG A 131 -20.97 13.42 26.85
C ARG A 131 -20.39 14.83 26.72
N ARG A 132 -21.03 15.82 27.34
CA ARG A 132 -20.46 17.16 27.53
C ARG A 132 -19.14 16.98 28.29
N CYS A 133 -18.00 17.36 27.74
CA CYS A 133 -16.80 17.49 28.57
C CYS A 133 -16.99 18.69 29.50
N ALA A 134 -16.76 18.46 30.78
CA ALA A 134 -16.35 19.49 31.72
C ALA A 134 -15.01 20.09 31.24
N ARG A 135 -14.89 21.41 31.38
CA ARG A 135 -13.69 22.20 31.14
C ARG A 135 -12.95 22.24 32.48
N SER A 136 -11.66 21.92 32.49
CA SER A 136 -10.73 22.20 33.57
C SER A 136 -9.63 23.08 32.99
#